data_AF-A0A1F3ASB7-F1
#
_entry.id   AF-A0A1F3ASB7-F1
#
_cell.length_a   1.000
_cell.length_b   1.000
_cell.length_c   1.000
_cell.angle_alpha   90.00
_cell.angle_beta   90.00
_cell.angle_gamma   90.00
#
_symmetry.space_group_name_H-M   'P 1'
#
loop_
_entity.id
_entity.type
_entity.pdbx_description
1 polymer ?
#
loop_
_entity_poly.entity_id
_entity_poly.type
_entity_poly.pdbx_seq_one_letter_code
_entity_poly.pdbx_strand_id
1 'polypeptide(L)'
;MAYQDVNETLKRARVLPFHAKKSVKPTADRGASSQHLLTEMENELAIVSERLRGANQRLGELETEYNESVFSRRHGKPSALLEMLRDKEEARLRITALMDMERRLQSRMEIYKLIYSYAGVFSTDAVVSSHLRRLLLPQSPTLRSSREIRDAATALAHALHEYCENGPSDDRDASIRTAVGQLRERLEKARAAMSL
;
A
#
# COMPACT_ATOMS: atom_id res chain seq x y z
N MET A 1 12.94 2.93 5.07
CA MET A 1 13.61 2.55 3.79
C MET A 1 12.98 1.35 3.08
N ALA A 2 12.27 0.42 3.74
CA ALA A 2 11.74 -0.81 3.12
C ALA A 2 10.65 -0.66 2.02
N TYR A 3 9.93 0.47 1.98
CA TYR A 3 8.84 0.69 1.00
C TYR A 3 9.34 1.15 -0.38
N GLN A 4 10.57 1.69 -0.47
CA GLN A 4 11.16 2.13 -1.74
C GLN A 4 11.55 0.93 -2.60
N ASP A 5 12.05 -0.12 -1.93
CA ASP A 5 12.55 -1.33 -2.56
C ASP A 5 11.42 -2.19 -3.16
N VAL A 6 10.26 -2.23 -2.50
CA VAL A 6 9.07 -2.91 -3.02
C VAL A 6 8.53 -2.17 -4.25
N ASN A 7 8.49 -0.84 -4.22
CA ASN A 7 7.97 -0.04 -5.34
C ASN A 7 8.90 -0.07 -6.57
N GLU A 8 10.23 -0.04 -6.36
CA GLU A 8 11.24 -0.29 -7.39
C GLU A 8 11.14 -1.71 -7.98
N THR A 9 10.95 -2.72 -7.12
CA THR A 9 10.76 -4.12 -7.55
C THR A 9 9.49 -4.28 -8.38
N LEU A 10 8.39 -3.63 -7.99
CA LEU A 10 7.13 -3.66 -8.73
C LEU A 10 7.24 -2.93 -10.08
N LYS A 11 7.98 -1.81 -10.14
CA LYS A 11 8.32 -1.14 -11.40
C LYS A 11 9.16 -2.02 -12.32
N ARG A 12 10.12 -2.77 -11.78
CA ARG A 12 10.92 -3.75 -12.56
C ARG A 12 10.11 -4.97 -12.99
N ALA A 13 9.16 -5.42 -12.17
CA ALA A 13 8.25 -6.52 -12.50
C ALA A 13 7.28 -6.15 -13.64
N ARG A 14 6.92 -4.87 -13.80
CA ARG A 14 6.16 -4.35 -14.96
C ARG A 14 6.88 -4.52 -16.31
N VAL A 15 8.19 -4.81 -16.33
CA VAL A 15 9.00 -4.90 -17.56
C VAL A 15 8.97 -6.31 -18.18
N LEU A 16 8.37 -7.31 -17.53
CA LEU A 16 8.24 -8.63 -18.17
C LEU A 16 7.05 -8.61 -19.16
N PRO A 17 7.30 -8.72 -20.49
CA PRO A 17 6.21 -8.85 -21.44
C PRO A 17 5.54 -10.20 -21.21
N PHE A 18 4.33 -10.18 -20.67
CA PHE A 18 3.48 -11.36 -20.60
C PHE A 18 3.01 -11.71 -22.01
N HIS A 19 3.75 -12.57 -22.71
CA HIS A 19 3.21 -13.32 -23.83
C HIS A 19 2.25 -14.38 -23.29
N ALA A 20 1.00 -13.99 -23.06
CA ALA A 20 -0.09 -14.91 -22.79
C ALA A 20 -0.31 -15.79 -24.03
N LYS A 21 0.32 -16.98 -24.06
CA LYS A 21 -0.02 -18.02 -25.03
C LYS A 21 -1.18 -18.85 -24.49
N LYS A 22 -2.25 -18.85 -25.30
CA LYS A 22 -3.53 -19.58 -25.21
C LYS A 22 -4.62 -18.88 -24.38
N SER A 23 -5.56 -18.35 -25.14
CA SER A 23 -6.85 -17.80 -24.77
C SER A 23 -7.64 -18.74 -23.85
N VAL A 24 -7.62 -18.45 -22.55
CA VAL A 24 -8.72 -18.82 -21.67
C VAL A 24 -9.72 -17.67 -21.79
N LYS A 25 -10.93 -17.97 -22.28
CA LYS A 25 -11.99 -16.96 -22.34
C LYS A 25 -12.21 -16.41 -20.92
N PRO A 26 -12.10 -15.08 -20.70
CA PRO A 26 -12.47 -14.51 -19.42
C PRO A 26 -13.98 -14.69 -19.25
N THR A 27 -14.41 -15.47 -18.27
CA THR A 27 -15.81 -15.51 -17.84
C THR A 27 -16.21 -14.11 -17.40
N ALA A 28 -17.00 -13.44 -18.23
CA ALA A 28 -17.27 -12.00 -18.20
C ALA A 28 -18.05 -11.51 -16.96
N ASP A 29 -18.55 -12.40 -16.10
CA ASP A 29 -19.34 -12.01 -14.90
C ASP A 29 -18.56 -12.01 -13.58
N ARG A 30 -17.31 -12.46 -13.55
CA ARG A 30 -16.49 -12.44 -12.32
C ARG A 30 -15.80 -11.10 -12.05
N GLY A 31 -16.05 -10.06 -12.87
CA GLY A 31 -15.27 -8.82 -12.84
C GLY A 31 -15.76 -7.74 -11.86
N ALA A 32 -17.07 -7.63 -11.64
CA ALA A 32 -17.65 -6.44 -10.98
C ALA A 32 -17.79 -6.57 -9.45
N SER A 33 -18.03 -7.77 -8.91
CA SER A 33 -18.09 -8.01 -7.46
C SER A 33 -16.75 -8.36 -6.82
N SER A 34 -15.76 -8.80 -7.62
CA SER A 34 -14.50 -9.37 -7.12
C SER A 34 -13.45 -8.34 -6.72
N GLN A 35 -13.82 -7.07 -6.56
CA GLN A 35 -12.90 -5.97 -6.29
C GLN A 35 -13.32 -5.06 -5.12
N HIS A 36 -14.26 -5.49 -4.27
CA HIS A 36 -14.73 -4.70 -3.12
C HIS A 36 -13.57 -4.14 -2.26
N LEU A 37 -12.59 -4.98 -1.89
CA LEU A 37 -11.40 -4.55 -1.14
C LEU A 37 -10.51 -3.57 -1.92
N LEU A 38 -10.43 -3.67 -3.25
CA LEU A 38 -9.70 -2.69 -4.05
C LEU A 38 -10.42 -1.35 -4.06
N THR A 39 -11.75 -1.36 -4.20
CA THR A 39 -12.59 -0.15 -4.17
C THR A 39 -12.53 0.53 -2.80
N GLU A 40 -12.59 -0.23 -1.69
CA GLU A 40 -12.41 0.31 -0.34
C GLU A 40 -11.06 1.01 -0.20
N MET A 41 -9.99 0.39 -0.70
CA MET A 41 -8.65 0.96 -0.66
C MET A 41 -8.47 2.18 -1.56
N GLU A 42 -9.13 2.20 -2.72
CA GLU A 42 -9.14 3.38 -3.61
C GLU A 42 -9.87 4.54 -2.95
N ASN A 43 -10.96 4.28 -2.24
CA ASN A 43 -11.67 5.29 -1.44
C ASN A 43 -10.81 5.81 -0.29
N GLU A 44 -10.14 4.93 0.46
CA GLU A 44 -9.20 5.35 1.51
C GLU A 44 -8.07 6.22 0.95
N LEU A 45 -7.50 5.83 -0.20
CA LEU A 45 -6.45 6.59 -0.86
C LEU A 45 -6.96 7.97 -1.27
N ALA A 46 -8.14 8.05 -1.88
CA ALA A 46 -8.76 9.32 -2.27
C ALA A 46 -8.95 10.26 -1.07
N ILE A 47 -9.41 9.74 0.07
CA ILE A 47 -9.58 10.51 1.31
C ILE A 47 -8.23 11.05 1.81
N VAL A 48 -7.18 10.23 1.79
CA VAL A 48 -5.84 10.65 2.23
C VAL A 48 -5.24 11.68 1.29
N SER A 49 -5.34 11.48 -0.04
CA SER A 49 -4.85 12.44 -1.03
C SER A 49 -5.58 13.78 -0.92
N GLU A 50 -6.89 13.78 -0.65
CA GLU A 50 -7.66 15.00 -0.43
C GLU A 50 -7.23 15.73 0.85
N ARG A 51 -7.01 14.99 1.95
CA ARG A 51 -6.47 15.56 3.20
C ARG A 51 -5.07 16.15 3.01
N LEU A 52 -4.23 15.48 2.22
CA LEU A 52 -2.88 15.97 1.88
C LEU A 52 -2.95 17.26 1.06
N ARG A 53 -3.86 17.34 0.09
CA ARG A 53 -4.12 18.55 -0.69
C ARG A 53 -4.54 19.72 0.20
N GLY A 54 -5.51 19.50 1.10
CA GLY A 54 -5.96 20.52 2.05
C GLY A 54 -4.86 20.96 3.03
N ALA A 55 -4.03 20.03 3.51
CA ALA A 55 -2.92 20.34 4.40
C ALA A 55 -1.84 21.19 3.70
N ASN A 56 -1.52 20.87 2.43
CA ASN A 56 -0.59 21.67 1.62
C ASN A 56 -1.13 23.08 1.36
N GLN A 57 -2.42 23.21 1.05
CA GLN A 57 -3.05 24.52 0.88
C GLN A 57 -2.93 25.36 2.17
N ARG A 58 -3.25 24.76 3.33
CA ARG A 58 -3.14 25.47 4.62
C ARG A 58 -1.72 25.90 4.94
N LEU A 59 -0.71 25.07 4.61
CA LEU A 59 0.69 25.47 4.77
C LEU A 59 1.03 26.68 3.89
N GLY A 60 0.54 26.72 2.64
CA GLY A 60 0.73 27.87 1.75
C GLY A 60 0.06 29.15 2.26
N GLU A 61 -1.13 29.05 2.84
CA GLU A 61 -1.81 30.17 3.50
C GLU A 61 -0.98 30.67 4.70
N LEU A 62 -0.53 29.79 5.59
CA LEU A 62 0.32 30.14 6.72
C LEU A 62 1.65 30.76 6.30
N GLU A 63 2.23 30.32 5.17
CA GLU A 63 3.43 30.92 4.60
C GLU A 63 3.17 32.34 4.11
N THR A 64 2.02 32.57 3.46
CA THR A 64 1.60 33.90 3.00
C THR A 64 1.33 34.82 4.19
N GLU A 65 0.53 34.38 5.16
CA GLU A 65 0.20 35.13 6.39
C GLU A 65 1.48 35.50 7.18
N TYR A 66 2.42 34.55 7.31
CA TYR A 66 3.71 34.80 7.96
C TYR A 66 4.54 35.85 7.22
N ASN A 67 4.65 35.72 5.89
CA ASN A 67 5.42 36.67 5.08
C ASN A 67 4.80 38.08 5.17
N GLU A 68 3.49 38.20 5.01
CA GLU A 68 2.78 39.46 5.16
C GLU A 68 3.00 40.09 6.54
N SER A 69 2.98 39.29 7.60
CA SER A 69 3.21 39.75 8.98
C SER A 69 4.65 40.20 9.24
N VAL A 70 5.62 39.65 8.53
CA VAL A 70 7.04 40.04 8.63
C VAL A 70 7.32 41.33 7.83
N PHE A 71 6.73 41.48 6.64
CA PHE A 71 6.99 42.63 5.75
C PHE A 71 6.10 43.85 6.02
N SER A 72 4.89 43.63 6.55
CA SER A 72 4.03 44.72 6.97
C SER A 72 4.57 45.29 8.29
N ARG A 73 4.78 46.60 8.39
CA ARG A 73 5.12 47.31 9.65
C ARG A 73 4.10 47.13 10.79
N ARG A 74 3.07 46.29 10.61
CA ARG A 74 2.32 45.66 11.68
C ARG A 74 3.23 44.63 12.36
N HIS A 75 4.19 45.10 13.15
CA HIS A 75 4.90 44.23 14.06
C HIS A 75 3.89 43.62 15.03
N GLY A 76 3.35 42.46 14.68
CA GLY A 76 2.70 41.57 15.63
C GLY A 76 3.70 41.36 16.77
N LYS A 77 3.18 41.30 18.01
CA LYS A 77 4.01 40.98 19.17
C LYS A 77 4.88 39.76 18.84
N PRO A 78 6.17 39.70 19.26
CA PRO A 78 7.04 38.56 18.97
C PRO A 78 6.41 37.18 19.26
N SER A 79 5.48 37.11 20.22
CA SER A 79 4.68 35.93 20.51
C SER A 79 3.82 35.45 19.34
N ALA A 80 3.21 36.36 18.56
CA ALA A 80 2.35 36.01 17.43
C ALA A 80 3.15 35.40 16.26
N LEU A 81 4.35 35.92 15.98
CA LEU A 81 5.22 35.34 14.96
C LEU A 81 5.72 33.94 15.37
N LEU A 82 5.98 33.72 16.66
CA LEU A 82 6.35 32.41 17.19
C LEU A 82 5.19 31.41 17.12
N GLU A 83 3.96 31.85 17.40
CA GLU A 83 2.76 31.03 17.20
C GLU A 83 2.59 30.62 15.73
N MET A 84 2.73 31.56 14.80
CA MET A 84 2.67 31.24 13.36
C MET A 84 3.76 30.26 12.91
N LEU A 85 4.99 30.37 13.46
CA LEU A 85 6.05 29.40 13.18
C LEU A 85 5.71 28.01 13.72
N ARG A 86 5.11 27.93 14.91
CA ARG A 86 4.66 26.67 15.49
C ARG A 86 3.55 26.04 14.66
N ASP A 87 2.58 26.82 14.21
CA ASP A 87 1.48 26.34 13.36
C ASP A 87 2.00 25.80 12.02
N LYS A 88 3.02 26.47 11.44
CA LYS A 88 3.70 26.00 10.22
C LYS A 88 4.42 24.69 10.43
N GLU A 89 5.12 24.54 11.56
CA GLU A 89 5.82 23.29 11.87
C GLU A 89 4.84 22.14 12.09
N GLU A 90 3.74 22.38 12.79
CA GLU A 90 2.67 21.39 12.96
C GLU A 90 2.05 20.99 11.61
N ALA A 91 1.78 21.95 10.73
CA ALA A 91 1.29 21.68 9.38
C ALA A 91 2.28 20.82 8.56
N ARG A 92 3.59 21.08 8.65
CA ARG A 92 4.64 20.28 7.98
C ARG A 92 4.72 18.86 8.51
N LEU A 93 4.62 18.67 9.83
CA LEU A 93 4.58 17.34 10.44
C LEU A 93 3.33 16.57 9.99
N ARG A 94 2.18 17.24 9.92
CA ARG A 94 0.93 16.65 9.43
C ARG A 94 1.02 16.23 7.96
N ILE A 95 1.60 17.07 7.09
CA ILE A 95 1.85 16.73 5.68
C ILE A 95 2.75 15.50 5.59
N THR A 96 3.84 15.46 6.36
CA THR A 96 4.76 14.32 6.39
C THR A 96 4.04 13.02 6.76
N ALA A 97 3.22 13.05 7.81
CA ALA A 97 2.43 11.89 8.24
C ALA A 97 1.42 11.43 7.17
N LEU A 98 0.76 12.37 6.49
CA LEU A 98 -0.18 12.08 5.40
C LEU A 98 0.52 11.48 4.17
N MET A 99 1.68 12.01 3.78
CA MET A 99 2.51 11.44 2.71
C MET A 99 2.94 10.01 3.01
N ASP A 100 3.37 9.74 4.25
CA ASP A 100 3.73 8.39 4.68
C ASP A 100 2.53 7.45 4.63
N MET A 101 1.35 7.92 5.05
CA MET A 101 0.10 7.15 4.97
C MET A 101 -0.29 6.86 3.52
N GLU A 102 -0.25 7.87 2.65
CA GLU A 102 -0.54 7.75 1.22
C GLU A 102 0.38 6.71 0.56
N ARG A 103 1.70 6.81 0.82
CA ARG A 103 2.68 5.86 0.29
C ARG A 103 2.42 4.43 0.76
N ARG A 104 2.04 4.24 2.03
CA ARG A 104 1.69 2.92 2.58
C ARG A 104 0.43 2.36 1.93
N LEU A 105 -0.60 3.19 1.73
CA LEU A 105 -1.85 2.81 1.07
C LEU A 105 -1.62 2.44 -0.40
N GLN A 106 -0.88 3.27 -1.15
CA GLN A 106 -0.50 2.97 -2.55
C GLN A 106 0.27 1.66 -2.65
N SER A 107 1.25 1.45 -1.77
CA SER A 107 2.02 0.20 -1.75
C SER A 107 1.13 -1.01 -1.44
N ARG A 108 0.18 -0.87 -0.50
CA ARG A 108 -0.81 -1.92 -0.21
C ARG A 108 -1.67 -2.16 -1.45
N MET A 109 -2.15 -1.12 -2.11
CA MET A 109 -3.05 -1.23 -3.26
C MET A 109 -2.39 -1.95 -4.44
N GLU A 110 -1.15 -1.62 -4.75
CA GLU A 110 -0.39 -2.34 -5.79
C GLU A 110 -0.20 -3.81 -5.46
N ILE A 111 0.05 -4.15 -4.18
CA ILE A 111 0.13 -5.54 -3.74
C ILE A 111 -1.21 -6.26 -3.95
N TYR A 112 -2.33 -5.65 -3.57
CA TYR A 112 -3.66 -6.25 -3.78
C TYR A 112 -4.00 -6.38 -5.27
N LYS A 113 -3.73 -5.36 -6.10
CA LYS A 113 -3.94 -5.41 -7.57
C LYS A 113 -3.16 -6.56 -8.20
N LEU A 114 -1.91 -6.71 -7.79
CA LEU A 114 -1.04 -7.77 -8.26
C LEU A 114 -1.52 -9.15 -7.81
N ILE A 115 -1.88 -9.28 -6.53
CA ILE A 115 -2.47 -10.46 -5.92
C ILE A 115 -3.73 -10.92 -6.68
N TYR A 116 -4.69 -10.01 -6.91
CA TYR A 116 -5.93 -10.30 -7.62
C TYR A 116 -5.69 -10.70 -9.07
N SER A 117 -4.70 -10.09 -9.74
CA SER A 117 -4.35 -10.49 -11.10
C SER A 117 -3.80 -11.92 -11.18
N TYR A 118 -3.05 -12.38 -10.18
CA TYR A 118 -2.59 -13.77 -10.13
C TYR A 118 -3.68 -14.77 -9.77
N ALA A 119 -4.55 -14.45 -8.80
CA ALA A 119 -5.66 -15.31 -8.43
C ALA A 119 -6.68 -15.46 -9.58
N GLY A 120 -6.87 -14.43 -10.39
CA GLY A 120 -7.74 -14.49 -11.58
C GLY A 120 -7.15 -15.30 -12.75
N VAL A 121 -5.85 -15.54 -12.79
CA VAL A 121 -5.15 -16.22 -13.89
C VAL A 121 -4.77 -17.67 -13.55
N PHE A 122 -4.47 -17.95 -12.28
CA PHE A 122 -3.97 -19.26 -11.85
C PHE A 122 -4.97 -20.01 -10.98
N SER A 123 -5.24 -21.25 -11.34
CA SER A 123 -6.17 -22.15 -10.63
C SER A 123 -5.54 -22.90 -9.45
N THR A 124 -4.30 -22.61 -9.06
CA THR A 124 -3.62 -23.35 -7.98
C THR A 124 -2.92 -22.44 -6.99
N ASP A 125 -3.22 -22.65 -5.71
CA ASP A 125 -2.68 -21.87 -4.60
C ASP A 125 -1.15 -21.97 -4.51
N ALA A 126 -0.59 -23.11 -4.93
CA ALA A 126 0.85 -23.32 -5.00
C ALA A 126 1.54 -22.36 -5.99
N VAL A 127 0.91 -22.08 -7.13
CA VAL A 127 1.43 -21.16 -8.15
C VAL A 127 1.31 -19.72 -7.65
N VAL A 128 0.15 -19.34 -7.10
CA VAL A 128 -0.07 -18.02 -6.50
C VAL A 128 0.93 -17.77 -5.37
N SER A 129 1.07 -18.70 -4.42
CA SER A 129 2.04 -18.64 -3.30
C SER A 129 3.50 -18.52 -3.79
N SER A 130 3.86 -19.24 -4.86
CA SER A 130 5.18 -19.11 -5.48
C SER A 130 5.42 -17.70 -6.05
N HIS A 131 4.45 -17.14 -6.77
CA HIS A 131 4.53 -15.79 -7.31
C HIS A 131 4.60 -14.74 -6.20
N LEU A 132 3.74 -14.83 -5.18
CA LEU A 132 3.74 -13.92 -4.04
C LEU A 132 5.11 -13.87 -3.35
N ARG A 133 5.73 -15.03 -3.11
CA ARG A 133 7.07 -15.09 -2.52
C ARG A 133 8.14 -14.50 -3.43
N ARG A 134 8.08 -14.68 -4.75
CA ARG A 134 9.03 -14.06 -5.69
C ARG A 134 8.91 -12.54 -5.70
N LEU A 135 7.70 -12.01 -5.54
CA LEU A 135 7.42 -10.58 -5.58
C LEU A 135 7.74 -9.87 -4.27
N LEU A 136 7.43 -10.49 -3.13
CA LEU A 136 7.67 -9.91 -1.81
C LEU A 136 9.13 -10.05 -1.36
N LEU A 137 9.86 -11.01 -1.92
CA LEU A 137 11.25 -11.34 -1.54
C LEU A 137 12.17 -11.49 -2.77
N PRO A 138 12.24 -10.49 -3.66
CA PRO A 138 12.95 -10.58 -4.94
C PRO A 138 14.45 -10.87 -4.77
N GLN A 139 15.05 -10.44 -3.65
CA GLN A 139 16.49 -10.52 -3.40
C GLN A 139 16.89 -11.47 -2.27
N SER A 140 15.93 -12.13 -1.60
CA SER A 140 16.22 -12.95 -0.42
C SER A 140 15.82 -14.42 -0.65
N PRO A 141 16.69 -15.24 -1.29
CA PRO A 141 16.40 -16.65 -1.55
C PRO A 141 16.22 -17.46 -0.25
N THR A 142 16.96 -17.12 0.81
CA THR A 142 16.83 -17.71 2.15
C THR A 142 15.44 -17.50 2.75
N LEU A 143 14.95 -16.25 2.71
CA LEU A 143 13.58 -15.92 3.15
C LEU A 143 12.51 -16.61 2.29
N ARG A 144 12.74 -16.75 0.98
CA ARG A 144 11.81 -17.47 0.08
C ARG A 144 11.67 -18.95 0.43
N SER A 145 12.75 -19.57 0.94
CA SER A 145 12.75 -20.96 1.38
C SER A 145 12.14 -21.18 2.76
N SER A 146 12.00 -20.13 3.58
CA SER A 146 11.41 -20.21 4.92
C SER A 146 10.04 -20.87 4.89
N ARG A 147 9.86 -21.88 5.76
CA ARG A 147 8.60 -22.61 5.90
C ARG A 147 7.50 -21.67 6.38
N GLU A 148 7.77 -20.82 7.36
CA GLU A 148 6.76 -19.91 7.92
C GLU A 148 6.23 -18.90 6.87
N ILE A 149 7.14 -18.35 6.06
CA ILE A 149 6.77 -17.42 4.98
C ILE A 149 5.99 -18.15 3.89
N ARG A 150 6.36 -19.40 3.59
CA ARG A 150 5.64 -20.25 2.64
C ARG A 150 4.23 -20.57 3.12
N ASP A 151 4.07 -20.96 4.38
CA ASP A 151 2.77 -21.31 4.95
C ASP A 151 1.85 -20.08 4.98
N ALA A 152 2.37 -18.91 5.38
CA ALA A 152 1.62 -17.65 5.34
C ALA A 152 1.25 -17.21 3.91
N ALA A 153 2.16 -17.36 2.94
CA ALA A 153 1.87 -17.04 1.53
C ALA A 153 0.83 -17.99 0.92
N THR A 154 0.81 -19.26 1.33
CA THR A 154 -0.19 -20.25 0.91
C THR A 154 -1.55 -19.97 1.54
N ALA A 155 -1.60 -19.60 2.83
CA ALA A 155 -2.85 -19.19 3.49
C ALA A 155 -3.46 -17.96 2.80
N LEU A 156 -2.63 -16.99 2.42
CA LEU A 156 -3.07 -15.84 1.63
C LEU A 156 -3.59 -16.27 0.25
N ALA A 157 -2.85 -17.12 -0.47
CA ALA A 157 -3.29 -17.64 -1.76
C ALA A 157 -4.66 -18.33 -1.68
N HIS A 158 -4.89 -19.12 -0.63
CA HIS A 158 -6.16 -19.81 -0.40
C HIS A 158 -7.32 -18.84 -0.15
N ALA A 159 -7.14 -17.86 0.74
CA ALA A 159 -8.17 -16.86 1.03
C ALA A 159 -8.56 -16.05 -0.23
N LEU A 160 -7.58 -15.78 -1.10
CA LEU A 160 -7.81 -15.09 -2.37
C LEU A 160 -8.55 -15.96 -3.38
N HIS A 161 -8.22 -17.24 -3.44
CA HIS A 161 -8.91 -18.19 -4.29
C HIS A 161 -10.39 -18.29 -3.90
N GLU A 162 -10.64 -18.48 -2.60
CA GLU A 162 -11.99 -18.55 -2.04
C GLU A 162 -12.79 -17.28 -2.33
N TYR A 163 -12.15 -16.11 -2.21
CA TYR A 163 -12.74 -14.81 -2.53
C TYR A 163 -13.04 -14.65 -4.03
N CYS A 164 -12.15 -15.12 -4.92
CA CYS A 164 -12.34 -15.06 -6.36
C CYS A 164 -13.39 -16.06 -6.88
N GLU A 165 -13.51 -17.23 -6.24
CA GLU A 165 -14.50 -18.24 -6.62
C GLU A 165 -15.89 -17.93 -6.10
N ASN A 166 -15.98 -17.52 -4.83
CA ASN A 166 -17.25 -17.41 -4.14
C ASN A 166 -17.74 -15.95 -4.00
N GLY A 167 -16.93 -14.97 -4.41
CA GLY A 167 -17.25 -13.55 -4.35
C GLY A 167 -16.94 -12.90 -3.00
N PRO A 168 -17.25 -11.60 -2.84
CA PRO A 168 -17.00 -10.85 -1.61
C PRO A 168 -17.94 -11.25 -0.48
N SER A 169 -17.44 -11.26 0.75
CA SER A 169 -18.21 -11.31 2.00
C SER A 169 -17.36 -10.77 3.15
N ASP A 170 -17.99 -10.31 4.23
CA ASP A 170 -17.27 -9.79 5.40
C ASP A 170 -16.28 -10.81 5.98
N ASP A 171 -16.66 -12.09 6.02
CA ASP A 171 -15.81 -13.18 6.50
C ASP A 171 -14.59 -13.39 5.59
N ARG A 172 -14.76 -13.31 4.27
CA ARG A 172 -13.65 -13.46 3.32
C ARG A 172 -12.75 -12.23 3.29
N ASP A 173 -13.33 -11.04 3.45
CA ASP A 173 -12.58 -9.80 3.63
C ASP A 173 -11.71 -9.88 4.89
N ALA A 174 -12.28 -10.34 6.00
CA ALA A 174 -11.55 -10.59 7.24
C ALA A 174 -10.46 -11.66 7.07
N SER A 175 -10.73 -12.73 6.33
CA SER A 175 -9.77 -13.79 6.01
C SER A 175 -8.57 -13.26 5.22
N ILE A 176 -8.80 -12.49 4.15
CA ILE A 176 -7.74 -11.85 3.36
C ILE A 176 -6.93 -10.88 4.23
N ARG A 177 -7.59 -10.00 4.99
CA ARG A 177 -6.91 -9.03 5.87
C ARG A 177 -6.05 -9.74 6.91
N THR A 178 -6.55 -10.83 7.50
CA THR A 178 -5.81 -11.65 8.48
C THR A 178 -4.60 -12.31 7.83
N ALA A 179 -4.77 -12.95 6.66
CA ALA A 179 -3.68 -13.62 5.96
C ALA A 179 -2.59 -12.63 5.51
N VAL A 180 -2.98 -11.43 5.05
CA VAL A 180 -2.04 -10.33 4.73
C VAL A 180 -1.29 -9.88 5.99
N GLY A 181 -1.99 -9.72 7.11
CA GLY A 181 -1.40 -9.34 8.39
C GLY A 181 -0.35 -10.35 8.86
N GLN A 182 -0.70 -11.64 8.84
CA GLN A 182 0.21 -12.73 9.20
C GLN A 182 1.44 -12.77 8.29
N LEU A 183 1.27 -12.66 6.97
CA LEU A 183 2.40 -12.65 6.03
C LEU A 183 3.34 -11.47 6.29
N ARG A 184 2.80 -10.28 6.56
CA ARG A 184 3.61 -9.09 6.92
C ARG A 184 4.39 -9.30 8.20
N GLU A 185 3.74 -9.76 9.26
CA GLU A 185 4.38 -10.00 10.55
C GLU A 185 5.56 -10.98 10.41
N ARG A 186 5.37 -12.07 9.65
CA ARG A 186 6.43 -13.05 9.39
C ARG A 186 7.59 -12.47 8.58
N LEU A 187 7.29 -11.63 7.58
CA LEU A 187 8.31 -10.94 6.79
C LEU A 187 9.12 -9.96 7.63
N GLU A 188 8.46 -9.21 8.53
CA GLU A 188 9.12 -8.26 9.43
C GLU A 188 10.02 -8.97 10.43
N LYS A 189 9.51 -10.01 11.11
CA LYS A 189 10.30 -10.86 12.02
C LYS A 189 11.52 -11.44 11.32
N ALA A 190 11.35 -11.98 10.11
CA ALA A 190 12.45 -12.60 9.39
C ALA A 190 13.49 -11.57 8.90
N ARG A 191 13.08 -10.34 8.56
CA ARG A 191 14.02 -9.26 8.23
C ARG A 191 14.77 -8.76 9.44
N ALA A 192 14.11 -8.64 10.59
CA ALA A 192 14.74 -8.25 11.85
C ALA A 192 15.82 -9.28 12.26
N ALA A 193 15.52 -10.57 12.13
CA ALA A 193 16.45 -11.65 12.42
C ALA A 193 17.68 -11.70 11.50
N MET A 194 17.60 -11.11 10.30
CA MET A 194 18.72 -11.01 9.35
C MET A 194 19.53 -9.71 9.48
N SER A 195 19.03 -8.73 10.23
CA SER A 195 19.70 -7.44 10.45
C SER A 195 20.54 -7.43 11.76
N LEU A 196 20.56 -8.56 12.45
CA LEU A 196 21.44 -8.90 13.57
C LEU A 196 22.59 -9.78 13.04
#